data_AF-A0A8R7TL84-F1
#
_entry.id   AF-A0A8R7TL84-F1
#
_cell.length_a   1.000
_cell.length_b   1.000
_cell.length_c   1.000
_cell.angle_alpha   90.00
_cell.angle_beta   90.00
_cell.angle_gamma   90.00
#
_symmetry.space_group_name_H-M   'P 1'
#
loop_
_entity.id
_entity.type
_entity.pdbx_description
1 polymer ?
#
loop_
_entity_poly.entity_id
_entity_poly.type
_entity_poly.pdbx_seq_one_letter_code
_entity_poly.pdbx_strand_id
1 'polypeptide(L)'
;MSRVRDRTEDFKESVRVAALSHGYTESQLAALMSSFIIRKPSPKSPFTNAAIKTLESIRELEKFIVKHRRDYVDMHRTTEQERDNIEHEVGIFVKACKEQIDILKNRILEDERNRRANTWLGTRDETSRLDLIAHQHGVVLILSERLHSVTAQFDRLRSLRFQEAINRVMPRKKIKKKPEIKPTEPSKSNLVLKSDVSKVEDREVSTAPLRVQEQLLDDETRALQVKTWLNGVQIK
;
A
#
# COMPACT_ATOMS: atom_id res chain seq x y z
N MET A 1 -8.88 -37.49 -10.23
CA MET A 1 -7.95 -36.64 -9.45
C MET A 1 -6.68 -37.42 -9.18
N SER A 2 -5.59 -37.11 -9.87
CA SER A 2 -4.31 -37.80 -9.67
C SER A 2 -3.67 -37.33 -8.36
N ARG A 3 -3.55 -38.23 -7.38
CA ARG A 3 -2.75 -38.00 -6.18
C ARG A 3 -1.29 -37.86 -6.59
N VAL A 4 -0.71 -36.67 -6.43
CA VAL A 4 0.73 -36.47 -6.59
C VAL A 4 1.41 -37.23 -5.45
N ARG A 5 2.12 -38.32 -5.78
CA ARG A 5 2.90 -39.10 -4.82
C ARG A 5 4.20 -38.35 -4.53
N ASP A 6 4.56 -38.23 -3.26
CA ASP A 6 5.86 -37.69 -2.87
C ASP A 6 6.96 -38.65 -3.35
N ARG A 7 7.88 -38.13 -4.19
CA ARG A 7 9.00 -38.87 -4.80
C ARG A 7 10.34 -38.51 -4.18
N THR A 8 10.34 -37.84 -3.03
CA THR A 8 11.56 -37.41 -2.34
C THR A 8 12.44 -38.61 -1.98
N GLU A 9 11.84 -39.72 -1.53
CA GLU A 9 12.58 -40.94 -1.21
C GLU A 9 13.10 -41.66 -2.47
N ASP A 10 12.30 -41.73 -3.54
CA ASP A 10 12.77 -42.28 -4.84
C ASP A 10 13.99 -41.51 -5.38
N PHE A 11 13.98 -40.19 -5.20
CA PHE A 11 15.10 -39.32 -5.59
C PHE A 11 16.33 -39.55 -4.72
N LYS A 12 16.18 -39.59 -3.38
CA LYS A 12 17.29 -39.90 -2.47
C LYS A 12 17.93 -41.24 -2.78
N GLU A 13 17.11 -42.25 -3.05
CA GLU A 13 17.57 -43.60 -3.39
C GLU A 13 18.29 -43.62 -4.74
N SER A 14 17.77 -42.91 -5.75
CA SER A 14 18.44 -42.76 -7.04
C SER A 14 19.81 -42.08 -6.91
N VAL A 15 19.90 -41.04 -6.07
CA VAL A 15 21.17 -40.36 -5.78
C VAL A 15 22.13 -41.28 -5.03
N ARG A 16 21.65 -42.08 -4.08
CA ARG A 16 22.46 -43.05 -3.33
C ARG A 16 23.08 -44.10 -4.25
N VAL A 17 22.28 -44.68 -5.15
CA VAL A 17 22.73 -45.67 -6.14
C VAL A 17 23.76 -45.07 -7.09
N ALA A 18 23.50 -43.87 -7.61
CA ALA A 18 24.43 -43.18 -8.50
C ALA A 18 25.75 -42.82 -7.79
N ALA A 19 25.71 -42.36 -6.55
CA ALA A 19 26.93 -42.03 -5.80
C ALA A 19 27.81 -43.28 -5.56
N LEU A 20 27.19 -44.42 -5.23
CA LEU A 20 27.90 -45.70 -5.10
C LEU A 20 28.52 -46.16 -6.41
N SER A 21 27.81 -46.00 -7.54
CA SER A 21 28.36 -46.37 -8.86
C SER A 21 29.55 -45.50 -9.29
N HIS A 22 29.66 -44.29 -8.74
CA HIS A 22 30.77 -43.36 -8.97
C HIS A 22 31.92 -43.53 -7.93
N GLY A 23 31.84 -44.54 -7.06
CA GLY A 23 32.92 -44.85 -6.11
C GLY A 23 32.99 -43.91 -4.91
N TYR A 24 31.90 -43.24 -4.54
CA TYR A 24 31.86 -42.41 -3.32
C TYR A 24 32.16 -43.25 -2.08
N THR A 25 33.00 -42.73 -1.18
CA THR A 25 33.23 -43.37 0.12
C THR A 25 31.99 -43.26 1.01
N GLU A 26 31.90 -44.12 2.03
CA GLU A 26 30.79 -44.09 2.99
C GLU A 26 30.64 -42.71 3.66
N SER A 27 31.76 -42.04 3.95
CA SER A 27 31.77 -40.68 4.50
C SER A 27 31.24 -39.62 3.51
N GLN A 28 31.57 -39.73 2.23
CA GLN A 28 31.05 -38.83 1.17
C GLN A 28 29.57 -39.07 0.92
N LEU A 29 29.12 -40.33 0.94
CA LEU A 29 27.73 -40.70 0.80
C LEU A 29 26.90 -40.19 1.99
N ALA A 30 27.39 -40.34 3.23
CA ALA A 30 26.75 -39.81 4.42
C ALA A 30 26.63 -38.28 4.37
N ALA A 31 27.69 -37.57 3.94
CA ALA A 31 27.66 -36.13 3.75
C ALA A 31 26.63 -35.70 2.70
N LEU A 32 26.56 -36.41 1.56
CA LEU A 32 25.59 -36.17 0.50
C LEU A 32 24.15 -36.40 0.99
N MET A 33 23.89 -37.51 1.68
CA MET A 33 22.58 -37.81 2.24
C MET A 33 22.17 -36.81 3.32
N SER A 34 23.12 -36.34 4.13
CA SER A 34 22.88 -35.29 5.13
C SER A 34 22.45 -33.96 4.52
N SER A 35 22.84 -33.67 3.27
CA SER A 35 22.47 -32.44 2.57
C SER A 35 20.98 -32.37 2.20
N PHE A 36 20.31 -33.51 2.08
CA PHE A 36 18.87 -33.60 1.86
C PHE A 36 18.04 -33.36 3.13
N ILE A 37 18.68 -33.34 4.30
CA ILE A 37 18.03 -32.97 5.54
C ILE A 37 17.86 -31.45 5.52
N ILE A 38 16.61 -30.99 5.58
CA ILE A 38 16.28 -29.56 5.66
C ILE A 38 17.10 -28.95 6.80
N ARG A 39 18.12 -28.17 6.45
CA ARG A 39 18.96 -27.51 7.43
C ARG A 39 18.11 -26.53 8.23
N LYS A 40 18.35 -26.45 9.53
CA LYS A 40 17.78 -25.41 10.39
C LYS A 40 18.04 -24.05 9.72
N PRO A 41 17.03 -23.19 9.55
CA PRO A 41 17.25 -21.89 8.96
C PRO A 41 18.33 -21.17 9.76
N SER A 42 19.33 -20.65 9.06
CA SER A 42 20.41 -19.89 9.67
C SER A 42 19.84 -18.76 10.53
N PRO A 43 20.52 -18.35 11.61
CA PRO A 43 20.07 -17.21 12.41
C PRO A 43 19.82 -16.01 11.49
N LYS A 44 18.63 -15.44 11.57
CA LYS A 44 18.21 -14.32 10.74
C LYS A 44 19.18 -13.17 10.95
N SER A 45 19.63 -12.57 9.85
CA SER A 45 20.52 -11.42 9.92
C SER A 45 19.87 -10.27 10.69
N PRO A 46 20.64 -9.39 11.35
CA PRO A 46 20.09 -8.23 12.04
C PRO A 46 19.26 -7.33 11.11
N PHE A 47 19.61 -7.26 9.82
CA PHE A 47 18.78 -6.61 8.79
C PHE A 47 17.41 -7.30 8.66
N THR A 48 17.40 -8.62 8.49
CA THR A 48 16.16 -9.41 8.33
C THR A 48 15.26 -9.27 9.55
N ASN A 49 15.83 -9.28 10.76
CA ASN A 49 15.06 -9.10 11.99
C ASN A 49 14.43 -7.71 12.09
N ALA A 50 15.17 -6.66 11.73
CA ALA A 50 14.63 -5.30 11.70
C ALA A 50 13.50 -5.18 10.65
N ALA A 51 13.71 -5.72 9.44
CA ALA A 51 12.68 -5.72 8.39
C ALA A 51 11.40 -6.46 8.79
N ILE A 52 11.52 -7.60 9.48
CA ILE A 52 10.36 -8.35 10.00
C ILE A 52 9.60 -7.53 11.04
N LYS A 53 10.30 -6.88 11.97
CA LYS A 53 9.67 -6.00 12.97
C LYS A 53 8.93 -4.84 12.30
N THR A 54 9.54 -4.19 11.30
CA THR A 54 8.87 -3.13 10.53
C THR A 54 7.60 -3.64 9.85
N LEU A 55 7.64 -4.85 9.26
CA LEU A 55 6.46 -5.47 8.66
C LEU A 55 5.36 -5.75 9.70
N GLU A 56 5.72 -6.19 10.89
CA GLU A 56 4.78 -6.40 12.00
C GLU A 56 4.11 -5.09 12.42
N SER A 57 4.88 -4.00 12.57
CA SER A 57 4.32 -2.68 12.87
C SER A 57 3.36 -2.18 11.78
N ILE A 58 3.68 -2.40 10.50
CA ILE A 58 2.77 -2.05 9.39
C ILE A 58 1.46 -2.86 9.47
N ARG A 59 1.53 -4.14 9.84
CA ARG A 59 0.32 -4.98 10.02
C ARG A 59 -0.51 -4.55 11.21
N GLU A 60 0.12 -4.08 12.28
CA GLU A 60 -0.60 -3.51 13.42
C GLU A 60 -1.34 -2.23 13.04
N LEU A 61 -0.69 -1.35 12.26
CA LEU A 61 -1.34 -0.17 11.69
C LEU A 61 -2.55 -0.53 10.82
N GLU A 62 -2.42 -1.53 9.93
CA GLU A 62 -3.53 -1.99 9.11
C GLU A 62 -4.70 -2.50 9.96
N LYS A 63 -4.42 -3.34 10.97
CA LYS A 63 -5.44 -3.81 11.91
C LYS A 63 -6.11 -2.67 12.67
N PHE A 64 -5.33 -1.68 13.10
CA PHE A 64 -5.83 -0.49 13.77
C PHE A 64 -6.81 0.28 12.87
N ILE A 65 -6.43 0.56 11.62
CA ILE A 65 -7.29 1.25 10.65
C ILE A 65 -8.59 0.48 10.40
N VAL A 66 -8.53 -0.83 10.20
CA VAL A 66 -9.72 -1.66 9.97
C VAL A 66 -10.65 -1.65 11.20
N LYS A 67 -10.08 -1.75 12.40
CA LYS A 67 -10.84 -1.72 13.67
C LYS A 67 -11.57 -0.39 13.85
N HIS A 68 -10.91 0.73 13.57
CA HIS A 68 -11.44 2.07 13.77
C HIS A 68 -12.16 2.65 12.55
N ARG A 69 -12.24 1.93 11.42
CA ARG A 69 -12.87 2.41 10.17
C ARG A 69 -14.27 2.98 10.37
N ARG A 70 -15.13 2.25 11.07
CA ARG A 70 -16.54 2.66 11.26
C ARG A 70 -16.64 3.83 12.23
N ASP A 71 -15.81 3.84 13.27
CA ASP A 71 -15.76 4.92 14.27
C ASP A 71 -15.31 6.22 13.62
N TYR A 72 -14.32 6.12 12.73
CA TYR A 72 -13.75 7.26 12.03
C TYR A 72 -14.70 7.88 11.00
N VAL A 73 -15.44 7.08 10.24
CA VAL A 73 -16.34 7.57 9.17
C VAL A 73 -17.70 8.02 9.72
N ASP A 74 -18.28 7.31 10.69
CA ASP A 74 -19.63 7.59 11.15
C ASP A 74 -19.66 8.81 12.09
N MET A 75 -20.31 9.89 11.62
CA MET A 75 -20.44 11.14 12.37
C MET A 75 -21.07 10.94 13.76
N HIS A 76 -22.01 10.02 13.89
CA HIS A 76 -22.84 9.85 15.09
C HIS A 76 -22.26 8.87 16.11
N ARG A 77 -21.16 8.19 15.76
CA ARG A 77 -20.58 7.12 16.57
C ARG A 77 -19.47 7.61 17.50
N THR A 78 -18.73 8.63 17.08
CA THR A 78 -17.62 9.21 17.86
C THR A 78 -17.61 10.73 17.78
N THR A 79 -16.94 11.33 18.74
CA THR A 79 -16.64 12.77 18.77
C THR A 79 -15.57 13.14 17.74
N GLU A 80 -15.47 14.43 17.41
CA GLU A 80 -14.41 14.95 16.54
C GLU A 80 -13.01 14.76 17.16
N GLN A 81 -12.89 14.97 18.47
CA GLN A 81 -11.64 14.75 19.20
C GLN A 81 -11.15 13.29 19.11
N GLU A 82 -12.05 12.30 19.19
CA GLU A 82 -11.67 10.88 19.04
C GLU A 82 -11.19 10.58 17.62
N ARG A 83 -11.74 11.24 16.60
CA ARG A 83 -11.24 11.10 15.22
C ARG A 83 -9.85 11.71 15.07
N ASP A 84 -9.63 12.88 15.64
CA ASP A 84 -8.31 13.52 15.62
C ASP A 84 -7.25 12.68 16.35
N ASN A 85 -7.64 12.01 17.45
CA ASN A 85 -6.78 11.05 18.13
C ASN A 85 -6.43 9.86 17.20
N ILE A 86 -7.41 9.31 16.47
CA ILE A 86 -7.17 8.25 15.47
C ILE A 86 -6.21 8.74 14.37
N GLU A 87 -6.41 9.95 13.83
CA GLU A 87 -5.50 10.53 12.83
C GLU A 87 -4.08 10.71 13.38
N HIS A 88 -3.96 11.17 14.63
CA HIS A 88 -2.69 11.37 15.30
C HIS A 88 -1.95 10.04 15.51
N GLU A 89 -2.63 9.01 16.01
CA GLU A 89 -2.04 7.68 16.19
C GLU A 89 -1.57 7.09 14.86
N VAL A 90 -2.39 7.14 13.80
CA VAL A 90 -1.99 6.73 12.45
C VAL A 90 -0.74 7.49 11.99
N GLY A 91 -0.70 8.81 12.22
CA GLY A 91 0.46 9.65 11.90
C GLY A 91 1.74 9.20 12.62
N ILE A 92 1.64 8.88 13.91
CA ILE A 92 2.78 8.35 14.70
C ILE A 92 3.27 7.03 14.12
N PHE A 93 2.37 6.08 13.85
CA PHE A 93 2.73 4.78 13.29
C PHE A 93 3.41 4.91 11.92
N VAL A 94 2.86 5.72 11.02
CA VAL A 94 3.42 5.94 9.69
C VAL A 94 4.81 6.57 9.78
N LYS A 95 4.98 7.56 10.66
CA LYS A 95 6.28 8.20 10.90
C LYS A 95 7.31 7.20 11.41
N ALA A 96 6.97 6.41 12.43
CA ALA A 96 7.85 5.40 13.00
C ALA A 96 8.23 4.33 11.95
N CYS A 97 7.28 3.84 11.16
CA CYS A 97 7.55 2.87 10.11
C CYS A 97 8.48 3.44 9.03
N LYS A 98 8.26 4.70 8.62
CA LYS A 98 9.14 5.38 7.66
C LYS A 98 10.56 5.51 8.17
N GLU A 99 10.73 5.93 9.43
CA GLU A 99 12.05 6.02 10.06
C GLU A 99 12.77 4.66 10.10
N GLN A 100 12.06 3.56 10.41
CA GLN A 100 12.64 2.22 10.38
C GLN A 100 13.05 1.80 8.95
N ILE A 101 12.25 2.12 7.94
CA ILE A 101 12.58 1.85 6.53
C ILE A 101 13.82 2.67 6.11
N ASP A 102 13.93 3.93 6.52
CA ASP A 102 15.08 4.76 6.22
C ASP A 102 16.36 4.24 6.91
N ILE A 103 16.26 3.75 8.15
CA ILE A 103 17.37 3.06 8.83
C ILE A 103 17.81 1.81 8.05
N LEU A 104 16.87 1.01 7.56
CA LEU A 104 17.18 -0.18 6.74
C LEU A 104 17.88 0.22 5.44
N LYS A 105 17.39 1.26 4.76
CA LYS A 105 18.00 1.78 3.53
C LYS A 105 19.43 2.28 3.77
N ASN A 106 19.62 3.09 4.82
CA ASN A 106 20.94 3.62 5.17
C ASN A 106 21.91 2.50 5.55
N ARG A 107 21.43 1.45 6.23
CA ARG A 107 22.24 0.28 6.53
C ARG A 107 22.76 -0.42 5.28
N ILE A 108 21.96 -0.51 4.22
CA ILE A 108 22.41 -1.09 2.94
C ILE A 108 23.50 -0.21 2.32
N LEU A 109 23.32 1.11 2.32
CA LEU A 109 24.31 2.06 1.79
C LEU A 109 25.64 1.98 2.56
N GLU A 110 25.59 1.91 3.88
CA GLU A 110 26.79 1.75 4.72
C GLU A 110 27.45 0.38 4.53
N ASP A 111 26.67 -0.70 4.43
CA ASP A 111 27.19 -2.04 4.15
C ASP A 111 27.86 -2.10 2.77
N GLU A 112 27.28 -1.46 1.75
CA GLU A 112 27.91 -1.32 0.43
C GLU A 112 29.21 -0.52 0.49
N ARG A 113 29.22 0.63 1.18
CA ARG A 113 30.39 1.50 1.31
C ARG A 113 31.53 0.81 2.06
N ASN A 114 31.25 0.23 3.22
CA ASN A 114 32.23 -0.49 4.04
C ASN A 114 32.81 -1.69 3.29
N ARG A 115 31.98 -2.39 2.52
CA ARG A 115 32.47 -3.52 1.71
C ARG A 115 33.33 -3.05 0.54
N ARG A 116 32.96 -1.99 -0.19
CA ARG A 116 33.80 -1.41 -1.27
C ARG A 116 35.18 -1.00 -0.76
N ALA A 117 35.27 -0.40 0.43
CA ALA A 117 36.55 -0.07 1.05
C ALA A 117 37.42 -1.30 1.36
N ASN A 118 36.80 -2.44 1.69
CA ASN A 118 37.49 -3.69 2.05
C ASN A 118 37.73 -4.64 0.87
N THR A 119 37.20 -4.36 -0.33
CA THR A 119 37.26 -5.25 -1.52
C THR A 119 38.51 -5.04 -2.38
N TRP A 120 39.67 -4.72 -1.77
CA TRP A 120 40.92 -4.61 -2.52
C TRP A 120 41.44 -6.00 -2.99
N LEU A 121 40.96 -7.09 -2.39
CA LEU A 121 41.24 -8.46 -2.79
C LEU A 121 40.01 -9.05 -3.50
N GLY A 122 39.94 -8.86 -4.82
CA GLY A 122 38.86 -9.35 -5.67
C GLY A 122 38.74 -10.87 -5.63
N THR A 123 37.62 -11.39 -5.13
CA THR A 123 37.33 -12.81 -5.08
C THR A 123 35.96 -13.12 -5.68
N ARG A 124 35.80 -14.38 -6.11
CA ARG A 124 34.68 -15.05 -6.80
C ARG A 124 33.30 -14.95 -6.11
N ASP A 125 33.19 -14.25 -4.99
CA ASP A 125 31.98 -14.08 -4.16
C ASP A 125 31.16 -12.82 -4.53
N GLU A 126 31.49 -12.19 -5.66
CA GLU A 126 30.88 -10.93 -6.07
C GLU A 126 29.40 -11.08 -6.48
N THR A 127 29.04 -12.18 -7.16
CA THR A 127 27.65 -12.38 -7.64
C THR A 127 26.69 -12.68 -6.48
N SER A 128 27.06 -13.57 -5.56
CA SER A 128 26.32 -13.86 -4.32
C SER A 128 26.14 -12.59 -3.47
N ARG A 129 27.12 -11.69 -3.50
CA ARG A 129 27.06 -10.39 -2.83
C ARG A 129 26.07 -9.43 -3.49
N LEU A 130 26.09 -9.33 -4.81
CA LEU A 130 25.13 -8.51 -5.56
C LEU A 130 23.70 -9.03 -5.35
N ASP A 131 23.52 -10.35 -5.33
CA ASP A 131 22.22 -10.99 -5.05
C ASP A 131 21.72 -10.64 -3.65
N LEU A 132 22.60 -10.63 -2.64
CA LEU A 132 22.23 -10.23 -1.27
C LEU A 132 21.80 -8.77 -1.20
N ILE A 133 22.57 -7.86 -1.82
CA ILE A 133 22.27 -6.43 -1.84
C ILE A 133 20.96 -6.17 -2.58
N ALA A 134 20.77 -6.79 -3.74
CA ALA A 134 19.53 -6.72 -4.50
C ALA A 134 18.33 -7.24 -3.68
N HIS A 135 18.50 -8.34 -2.97
CA HIS A 135 17.48 -8.86 -2.06
C HIS A 135 17.15 -7.86 -0.94
N GLN A 136 18.15 -7.23 -0.32
CA GLN A 136 17.93 -6.23 0.73
C GLN A 136 17.19 -4.99 0.19
N HIS A 137 17.56 -4.49 -0.98
CA HIS A 137 16.83 -3.41 -1.66
C HIS A 137 15.38 -3.83 -1.98
N GLY A 138 15.18 -5.05 -2.46
CA GLY A 138 13.86 -5.62 -2.69
C GLY A 138 12.99 -5.66 -1.43
N VAL A 139 13.56 -6.04 -0.29
CA VAL A 139 12.86 -6.02 1.01
C VAL A 139 12.44 -4.60 1.39
N VAL A 140 13.32 -3.60 1.24
CA VAL A 140 13.00 -2.19 1.52
C VAL A 140 11.88 -1.68 0.61
N LEU A 141 11.91 -2.03 -0.68
CA LEU A 141 10.85 -1.68 -1.63
C LEU A 141 9.50 -2.27 -1.20
N ILE A 142 9.45 -3.56 -0.88
CA ILE A 142 8.22 -4.23 -0.43
C ILE A 142 7.67 -3.57 0.84
N LEU A 143 8.53 -3.24 1.81
CA LEU A 143 8.09 -2.55 3.04
C LEU A 143 7.52 -1.17 2.73
N SER A 144 8.17 -0.40 1.86
CA SER A 144 7.71 0.93 1.46
C SER A 144 6.37 0.89 0.73
N GLU A 145 6.17 -0.07 -0.17
CA GLU A 145 4.91 -0.29 -0.89
C GLU A 145 3.79 -0.67 0.08
N ARG A 146 4.06 -1.58 1.02
CA ARG A 146 3.09 -2.00 2.03
C ARG A 146 2.66 -0.85 2.93
N LEU A 147 3.61 -0.05 3.41
CA LEU A 147 3.30 1.14 4.19
C LEU A 147 2.45 2.12 3.37
N HIS A 148 2.84 2.40 2.13
CA HIS A 148 2.08 3.29 1.26
C HIS A 148 0.66 2.78 0.99
N SER A 149 0.49 1.47 0.74
CA SER A 149 -0.82 0.86 0.54
C SER A 149 -1.73 1.00 1.76
N VAL A 150 -1.19 0.88 2.98
CA VAL A 150 -1.96 1.04 4.22
C VAL A 150 -2.31 2.51 4.45
N THR A 151 -1.37 3.44 4.25
CA THR A 151 -1.64 4.88 4.33
C THR A 151 -2.69 5.32 3.31
N ALA A 152 -2.63 4.84 2.07
CA ALA A 152 -3.61 5.14 1.03
C ALA A 152 -5.01 4.57 1.34
N GLN A 153 -5.11 3.50 2.13
CA GLN A 153 -6.41 3.03 2.64
C GLN A 153 -6.99 4.02 3.65
N PHE A 154 -6.16 4.57 4.53
CA PHE A 154 -6.58 5.58 5.51
C PHE A 154 -6.94 6.91 4.83
N ASP A 155 -6.16 7.37 3.86
CA ASP A 155 -6.42 8.60 3.11
C ASP A 155 -7.77 8.56 2.39
N ARG A 156 -8.19 7.38 1.92
CA ARG A 156 -9.54 7.18 1.37
C ARG A 156 -10.63 7.39 2.41
N LEU A 157 -10.44 6.92 3.65
CA LEU A 157 -11.40 7.17 4.74
C LEU A 157 -11.48 8.66 5.06
N ARG A 158 -10.32 9.34 5.11
CA ARG A 158 -10.24 10.78 5.35
C ARG A 158 -10.93 11.58 4.23
N SER A 159 -10.75 11.17 2.97
CA SER A 159 -11.44 11.76 1.82
C SER A 159 -12.97 11.62 1.91
N LEU A 160 -13.48 10.44 2.28
CA LEU A 160 -14.92 10.22 2.47
C LEU A 160 -15.50 11.17 3.53
N ARG A 161 -14.81 11.32 4.67
CA ARG A 161 -15.22 12.24 5.75
C ARG A 161 -15.28 13.69 5.26
N PHE A 162 -14.27 14.15 4.52
CA PHE A 162 -14.27 15.50 3.98
C PHE A 162 -15.38 15.73 2.96
N GLN A 163 -15.65 14.75 2.11
CA GLN A 163 -16.75 14.83 1.16
C GLN A 163 -18.11 14.92 1.87
N GLU A 164 -18.31 14.16 2.95
CA GLU A 164 -19.53 14.26 3.77
C GLU A 164 -19.68 15.62 4.44
N ALA A 165 -18.59 16.16 4.99
CA ALA A 165 -18.59 17.51 5.57
C ALA A 165 -18.93 18.59 4.53
N ILE A 166 -18.37 18.50 3.31
CA ILE A 166 -18.70 19.42 2.20
C ILE A 166 -20.17 19.30 1.80
N ASN A 167 -20.69 18.07 1.65
CA ASN A 167 -22.07 17.81 1.29
C ASN A 167 -23.07 18.33 2.33
N ARG A 168 -22.67 18.44 3.60
CA ARG A 168 -23.48 19.01 4.67
C ARG A 168 -23.52 20.54 4.63
N VAL A 169 -22.40 21.19 4.32
CA VAL A 169 -22.28 22.65 4.32
C VAL A 169 -22.82 23.25 3.02
N MET A 170 -22.76 22.52 1.89
CA MET A 170 -23.41 22.94 0.66
C MET A 170 -24.92 22.72 0.76
N PRO A 171 -25.76 23.78 0.80
CA PRO A 171 -27.20 23.60 0.73
C PRO A 171 -27.51 22.99 -0.63
N ARG A 172 -28.07 21.78 -0.63
CA ARG A 172 -28.67 21.16 -1.82
C ARG A 172 -29.49 22.22 -2.53
N LYS A 173 -29.00 22.75 -3.66
CA LYS A 173 -29.76 23.65 -4.53
C LYS A 173 -30.97 22.86 -5.01
N LYS A 174 -32.05 22.90 -4.25
CA LYS A 174 -33.35 22.40 -4.67
C LYS A 174 -33.75 23.26 -5.86
N ILE A 175 -33.62 22.71 -7.06
CA ILE A 175 -34.26 23.26 -8.25
C ILE A 175 -35.77 23.27 -7.94
N LYS A 176 -36.31 24.46 -7.64
CA LYS A 176 -37.75 24.68 -7.44
C LYS A 176 -38.40 24.84 -8.82
N LYS A 177 -39.24 23.86 -9.15
CA LYS A 177 -40.35 23.76 -10.14
C LYS A 177 -40.69 24.99 -11.02
N LYS A 178 -40.94 24.73 -12.31
CA LYS A 178 -41.81 25.56 -13.18
C LYS A 178 -43.25 25.01 -13.15
N PRO A 179 -44.30 25.81 -12.87
CA PRO A 179 -45.70 25.42 -13.02
C PRO A 179 -46.31 26.02 -14.29
N GLU A 180 -46.99 25.20 -15.12
CA GLU A 180 -47.90 25.61 -16.22
C GLU A 180 -48.44 24.30 -16.86
N ILE A 181 -49.72 24.04 -17.21
CA ILE A 181 -50.95 24.82 -17.50
C ILE A 181 -52.19 23.92 -17.20
N LYS A 182 -53.35 24.50 -16.88
CA LYS A 182 -54.69 23.84 -16.74
C LYS A 182 -55.30 23.42 -18.11
N PRO A 183 -56.35 22.56 -18.15
CA PRO A 183 -57.72 23.10 -18.33
C PRO A 183 -58.84 22.40 -17.49
N THR A 184 -59.81 23.21 -17.02
CA THR A 184 -61.31 23.10 -17.04
C THR A 184 -61.95 21.70 -16.94
N GLU A 185 -62.98 21.30 -16.15
CA GLU A 185 -63.92 21.83 -15.14
C GLU A 185 -64.73 20.60 -14.56
N PRO A 186 -65.93 20.70 -13.92
CA PRO A 186 -66.20 20.88 -12.49
C PRO A 186 -66.95 19.67 -11.85
N SER A 187 -66.61 19.21 -10.64
CA SER A 187 -67.59 18.51 -9.79
C SER A 187 -67.15 18.32 -8.34
N LYS A 188 -68.18 18.30 -7.49
CA LYS A 188 -68.23 18.45 -6.04
C LYS A 188 -67.71 17.20 -5.30
N SER A 189 -67.02 17.38 -4.17
CA SER A 189 -67.38 16.80 -2.85
C SER A 189 -66.30 17.04 -1.79
N ASN A 190 -66.74 17.05 -0.54
CA ASN A 190 -66.11 17.49 0.71
C ASN A 190 -64.94 16.65 1.25
N LEU A 191 -64.13 17.34 2.08
CA LEU A 191 -63.41 16.91 3.30
C LEU A 191 -62.54 15.63 3.27
N VAL A 192 -61.24 15.78 3.58
CA VAL A 192 -60.56 15.24 4.78
C VAL A 192 -59.03 15.39 4.64
N LEU A 193 -58.40 15.86 5.72
CA LEU A 193 -56.95 16.00 5.95
C LEU A 193 -56.21 14.65 5.84
N LYS A 194 -55.01 14.63 5.23
CA LYS A 194 -53.73 14.23 5.87
C LYS A 194 -52.52 14.13 4.91
N SER A 195 -51.48 14.85 5.30
CA SER A 195 -50.03 14.59 5.29
C SER A 195 -49.36 13.57 4.33
N ASP A 196 -48.28 14.10 3.73
CA ASP A 196 -46.93 13.53 3.57
C ASP A 196 -46.55 12.62 2.39
N VAL A 197 -45.28 12.84 1.99
CA VAL A 197 -44.33 11.93 1.32
C VAL A 197 -44.07 12.13 -0.19
N SER A 198 -42.96 12.86 -0.41
CA SER A 198 -41.87 12.69 -1.39
C SER A 198 -42.11 12.59 -2.91
N LYS A 199 -41.54 13.59 -3.58
CA LYS A 199 -41.00 13.61 -4.95
C LYS A 199 -40.11 12.39 -5.27
N VAL A 200 -40.34 11.82 -6.45
CA VAL A 200 -39.33 11.30 -7.37
C VAL A 200 -38.61 12.49 -8.04
N GLU A 201 -37.28 12.41 -8.22
CA GLU A 201 -36.57 13.20 -9.24
C GLU A 201 -35.23 12.54 -9.58
N ASP A 202 -35.20 11.79 -10.69
CA ASP A 202 -34.03 11.67 -11.55
C ASP A 202 -33.92 12.96 -12.37
N ARG A 203 -32.80 13.69 -12.22
CA ARG A 203 -32.03 14.27 -13.33
C ARG A 203 -30.84 15.09 -12.82
N GLU A 204 -29.67 14.62 -13.28
CA GLU A 204 -28.48 15.35 -13.72
C GLU A 204 -28.41 16.86 -13.42
N VAL A 205 -27.27 17.32 -12.90
CA VAL A 205 -26.40 18.32 -13.56
C VAL A 205 -25.23 18.75 -12.67
N SER A 206 -24.07 18.87 -13.33
CA SER A 206 -22.96 19.81 -13.07
C SER A 206 -21.66 19.30 -12.46
N THR A 207 -20.87 18.65 -13.30
CA THR A 207 -19.40 18.57 -13.27
C THR A 207 -18.77 19.94 -13.54
N ALA A 208 -18.70 20.81 -12.54
CA ALA A 208 -18.11 22.15 -12.69
C ALA A 208 -17.02 22.58 -11.67
N PRO A 209 -16.74 21.90 -10.53
CA PRO A 209 -15.61 22.30 -9.69
C PRO A 209 -14.26 21.69 -10.10
N LEU A 210 -14.25 20.54 -10.79
CA LEU A 210 -13.00 19.80 -11.05
C LEU A 210 -12.05 20.47 -12.04
N ARG A 211 -12.57 21.29 -12.97
CA ARG A 211 -11.75 21.81 -14.08
C ARG A 211 -10.75 22.89 -13.65
N VAL A 212 -11.02 23.61 -12.56
CA VAL A 212 -10.20 24.75 -12.12
C VAL A 212 -8.94 24.30 -11.39
N GLN A 213 -8.96 23.15 -10.71
CA GLN A 213 -7.81 22.66 -9.95
C GLN A 213 -6.81 21.89 -10.84
N GLU A 214 -7.31 21.17 -11.86
CA GLU A 214 -6.46 20.49 -12.84
C GLU A 214 -5.73 21.49 -13.74
N GLN A 215 -6.39 22.60 -14.10
CA GLN A 215 -5.81 23.65 -14.94
C GLN A 215 -4.72 24.47 -14.23
N LEU A 216 -4.83 24.67 -12.91
CA LEU A 216 -3.80 25.36 -12.10
C LEU A 216 -2.52 24.53 -11.95
N LEU A 217 -2.65 23.20 -11.81
CA LEU A 217 -1.52 22.27 -11.75
C LEU A 217 -0.78 22.19 -13.11
N ASP A 218 -1.53 22.26 -14.20
CA ASP A 218 -0.99 22.25 -15.57
C ASP A 218 -0.19 23.53 -15.90
N ASP A 219 -0.55 24.67 -15.29
CA ASP A 219 0.15 25.95 -15.46
C ASP A 219 1.44 26.03 -14.64
N GLU A 220 1.47 25.45 -13.43
CA GLU A 220 2.68 25.37 -12.61
C GLU A 220 3.72 24.40 -13.23
N THR A 221 3.24 23.30 -13.81
CA THR A 221 4.10 22.32 -14.50
C THR A 221 4.67 22.88 -15.80
N ARG A 222 3.90 23.70 -16.54
CA ARG A 222 4.39 24.43 -17.72
C ARG A 222 5.38 25.54 -17.35
N ALA A 223 5.16 26.27 -16.26
CA ALA A 223 6.10 27.30 -15.79
C ALA A 223 7.48 26.72 -15.42
N LEU A 224 7.52 25.52 -14.84
CA LEU A 224 8.78 24.82 -14.52
C LEU A 224 9.48 24.25 -15.77
N GLN A 225 8.71 23.83 -16.78
CA GLN A 225 9.28 23.43 -18.08
C GLN A 225 9.91 24.61 -18.80
N VAL A 226 9.23 25.76 -18.91
CA VAL A 226 9.81 26.95 -19.58
C VAL A 226 11.12 27.42 -18.90
N LYS A 227 11.21 27.31 -17.56
CA LYS A 227 12.41 27.68 -16.80
C LYS A 227 13.59 26.70 -17.00
N THR A 228 13.31 25.44 -17.32
CA THR A 228 14.36 24.45 -17.63
C THR A 228 14.82 24.54 -19.09
N TRP A 229 13.93 24.91 -20.03
CA TRP A 229 14.30 25.16 -21.43
C TRP A 229 15.13 26.43 -21.63
N LEU A 230 14.89 27.51 -20.88
CA LEU A 230 15.65 28.76 -20.99
C LEU A 230 17.08 28.68 -20.43
N ASN A 231 17.33 27.79 -19.45
CA ASN A 231 18.66 27.61 -18.87
C ASN A 231 19.54 26.60 -19.64
N GLY A 232 18.98 25.90 -20.64
CA GLY A 232 19.71 24.95 -21.49
C GLY A 232 20.27 25.53 -22.80
N VAL A 233 20.01 26.81 -23.10
CA VAL A 233 20.40 27.44 -24.39
C VAL A 233 21.62 28.39 -24.26
N GLN A 234 22.21 28.53 -23.08
CA GLN A 234 23.41 29.37 -22.86
C GLN A 234 24.73 28.59 -22.74
N ILE A 235 24.79 27.35 -23.25
CA ILE A 235 26.06 26.66 -23.44
C ILE A 235 26.29 26.45 -24.94
N LYS A 236 26.81 27.49 -25.58
CA LYS A 236 27.63 27.42 -26.80
C LYS A 236 28.71 28.48 -26.72
#